data_AF-A0A142WQK5-F1
#
_entry.id   AF-A0A142WQK5-F1
#
_cell.length_a   1.000
_cell.length_b   1.000
_cell.length_c   1.000
_cell.angle_alpha   90.00
_cell.angle_beta   90.00
_cell.angle_gamma   90.00
#
_symmetry.space_group_name_H-M   'P 1'
#
loop_
_entity.id
_entity.type
_entity.pdbx_description
1 polymer ?
#
loop_
_entity_poly.entity_id
_entity_poly.type
_entity_poly.pdbx_seq_one_letter_code
_entity_poly.pdbx_strand_id
1 'polypeptide(L)'
;MSMRRRGFTLIELLVVIAIIAVLVAILLPAVQQAREAARKSQCQNNLKQLGIALHSYLETYLVFPYATSNTGRGASPALVTNATGLVSLLPYIDQGPLFNKYNPNEAAGNFNPAGGYLVGGGATATGNGVLAATRIAAYLCPSDDGPQFHPSFDGSYGCLANVPSYRTSYHFSVDYNTALGYPYVWSGLDRLTRAMFGASSASTPRDVPDGLSNTIAMSETTLDVHDGKTPSWSCAQHVGGGISFSVNDNGPINNWYCCVWQTPANTNFKPGRLGEWGSPGSTHVGGLNVVLGDGSVRFISENLDTITRQRLGYVGDGKAIGEF
;
A
#
# COMPACT_ATOMS: atom_id res chain seq x y z
N MET A 1 56.54 1.81 -46.95
CA MET A 1 56.73 2.28 -45.56
C MET A 1 56.04 1.28 -44.63
N SER A 2 56.81 0.38 -44.00
CA SER A 2 56.26 -0.61 -43.07
C SER A 2 55.95 0.07 -41.74
N MET A 3 54.67 0.17 -41.36
CA MET A 3 54.25 0.66 -40.05
C MET A 3 54.70 -0.35 -38.99
N ARG A 4 55.70 0.01 -38.19
CA ARG A 4 56.09 -0.72 -36.97
C ARG A 4 54.85 -0.84 -36.07
N ARG A 5 54.27 -2.04 -35.98
CA ARG A 5 53.26 -2.36 -34.97
C ARG A 5 53.93 -2.29 -33.60
N ARG A 6 53.50 -1.35 -32.74
CA ARG A 6 53.92 -1.31 -31.34
C ARG A 6 53.27 -2.49 -30.63
N GLY A 7 54.08 -3.39 -30.07
CA GLY A 7 53.59 -4.50 -29.25
C GLY A 7 53.18 -3.97 -27.87
N PHE A 8 52.04 -4.41 -27.38
CA PHE A 8 51.55 -4.10 -26.05
C PHE A 8 52.22 -5.03 -25.04
N THR A 9 52.80 -4.49 -23.97
CA THR A 9 53.45 -5.30 -22.94
C THR A 9 52.41 -5.88 -21.98
N LEU A 10 52.66 -7.07 -21.45
CA LEU A 10 51.79 -7.71 -20.46
C LEU A 10 51.57 -6.80 -19.23
N ILE A 11 52.60 -6.03 -18.86
CA ILE A 11 52.55 -5.09 -17.74
C ILE A 11 51.57 -3.94 -18.02
N GLU A 12 51.59 -3.35 -19.22
CA GLU A 12 50.64 -2.29 -19.60
C GLU A 12 49.19 -2.79 -19.55
N LEU A 13 48.93 -4.03 -19.98
CA LEU A 13 47.60 -4.64 -19.86
C LEU A 13 47.18 -4.77 -18.40
N LEU A 14 48.10 -5.28 -17.57
CA LEU A 14 47.84 -5.57 -16.17
C LEU A 14 47.56 -4.29 -15.36
N VAL A 15 48.29 -3.21 -15.64
CA VAL A 15 48.06 -1.91 -15.00
C VAL A 15 46.69 -1.34 -15.38
N VAL A 16 46.30 -1.42 -16.66
CA VAL A 16 45.00 -0.90 -17.12
C VAL A 16 43.84 -1.65 -16.47
N ILE A 17 43.89 -2.99 -16.44
CA ILE A 17 42.83 -3.77 -15.77
C ILE A 17 42.80 -3.50 -14.26
N ALA A 18 43.95 -3.28 -13.61
CA ALA A 18 44.01 -2.96 -12.19
C ALA A 18 43.35 -1.60 -11.90
N ILE A 19 43.60 -0.58 -12.72
CA ILE A 19 42.96 0.72 -12.59
C ILE A 19 41.45 0.62 -12.79
N ILE A 20 40.98 -0.09 -13.84
CA ILE A 20 39.55 -0.28 -14.09
C ILE A 20 38.89 -1.02 -12.91
N ALA A 21 39.52 -2.07 -12.39
CA ALA A 21 39.01 -2.82 -11.25
C ALA A 21 38.85 -1.94 -10.00
N VAL A 22 39.83 -1.09 -9.70
CA VAL A 22 39.76 -0.13 -8.58
C VAL A 22 38.66 0.92 -8.81
N LEU A 23 38.56 1.48 -10.01
CA LEU A 23 37.51 2.45 -10.33
C LEU A 23 36.11 1.84 -10.21
N VAL A 24 35.90 0.64 -10.74
CA VAL A 24 34.61 -0.06 -10.64
C VAL A 24 34.29 -0.42 -9.19
N ALA A 25 35.28 -0.86 -8.40
CA ALA A 25 35.10 -1.19 -6.99
C ALA A 25 34.63 0.02 -6.17
N ILE A 26 35.10 1.23 -6.50
CA ILE A 26 34.69 2.47 -5.82
C ILE A 26 33.35 2.99 -6.36
N LEU A 27 33.09 2.87 -7.66
CA LEU A 27 31.89 3.40 -8.30
C LEU A 27 30.65 2.54 -8.07
N LEU A 28 30.78 1.21 -8.00
CA LEU A 28 29.63 0.32 -7.88
C LEU A 28 28.82 0.57 -6.59
N PRO A 29 29.40 0.65 -5.38
CA PRO A 29 28.65 0.98 -4.16
C PRO A 29 27.96 2.35 -4.26
N ALA A 30 28.65 3.35 -4.81
CA ALA A 30 28.13 4.70 -4.96
C ALA A 30 26.92 4.76 -5.92
N VAL A 31 26.99 4.06 -7.05
CA VAL A 31 25.88 3.98 -8.01
C VAL A 31 24.66 3.28 -7.39
N GLN A 32 24.86 2.24 -6.58
CA GLN A 32 23.73 1.58 -5.91
C GLN A 32 23.09 2.47 -4.84
N GLN A 33 23.88 3.19 -4.04
CA GLN A 33 23.37 4.15 -3.07
C GLN A 33 22.57 5.27 -3.76
N ALA A 34 23.08 5.81 -4.87
CA ALA A 34 22.39 6.83 -5.64
C ALA A 34 21.07 6.32 -6.24
N ARG A 35 21.06 5.08 -6.75
CA ARG A 35 19.84 4.44 -7.27
C ARG A 35 18.80 4.25 -6.17
N GLU A 36 19.20 3.77 -5.00
CA GLU A 36 18.25 3.58 -3.90
C GLU A 36 17.71 4.90 -3.37
N ALA A 37 18.55 5.92 -3.25
CA ALA A 37 18.10 7.27 -2.90
C ALA A 37 17.05 7.79 -3.90
N ALA A 38 17.28 7.60 -5.20
CA ALA A 38 16.32 7.97 -6.23
C ALA A 38 15.01 7.18 -6.14
N ARG A 39 15.06 5.87 -5.86
CA ARG A 39 13.86 5.05 -5.64
C ARG A 39 13.07 5.49 -4.41
N LYS A 40 13.75 5.79 -3.31
CA LYS A 40 13.12 6.36 -2.10
C LYS A 40 12.44 7.70 -2.39
N SER A 41 13.11 8.61 -3.08
CA SER A 41 12.51 9.87 -3.50
C SER A 41 11.30 9.66 -4.42
N GLN A 42 11.34 8.65 -5.30
CA GLN A 42 10.18 8.31 -6.12
C GLN A 42 9.01 7.77 -5.29
N CYS A 43 9.23 6.93 -4.27
CA CYS A 43 8.15 6.47 -3.39
C CYS A 43 7.51 7.64 -2.61
N GLN A 44 8.33 8.59 -2.13
CA GLN A 44 7.83 9.83 -1.52
C GLN A 44 7.01 10.68 -2.50
N ASN A 45 7.45 10.79 -3.75
CA ASN A 45 6.72 11.51 -4.79
C ASN A 45 5.38 10.84 -5.14
N ASN A 46 5.34 9.50 -5.22
CA ASN A 46 4.10 8.76 -5.42
C ASN A 46 3.11 9.05 -4.29
N LEU A 47 3.53 8.96 -3.03
CA LEU A 47 2.70 9.33 -1.89
C LEU A 47 2.26 10.79 -1.93
N LYS A 48 3.12 11.71 -2.36
CA LYS A 48 2.74 13.11 -2.52
C LYS A 48 1.64 13.30 -3.57
N GLN A 49 1.72 12.58 -4.69
CA GLN A 49 0.67 12.55 -5.71
C GLN A 49 -0.64 11.99 -5.15
N LEU A 50 -0.59 10.93 -4.33
CA LEU A 50 -1.76 10.39 -3.65
C LEU A 50 -2.38 11.39 -2.67
N GLY A 51 -1.56 12.11 -1.90
CA GLY A 51 -2.03 13.20 -1.04
C GLY A 51 -2.74 14.30 -1.82
N ILE A 52 -2.19 14.71 -2.98
CA ILE A 52 -2.84 15.69 -3.87
C ILE A 52 -4.15 15.13 -4.43
N ALA A 53 -4.17 13.85 -4.82
CA ALA A 53 -5.36 13.17 -5.32
C ALA A 53 -6.48 13.12 -4.27
N LEU A 54 -6.15 12.86 -2.99
CA LEU A 54 -7.10 12.91 -1.88
C LEU A 54 -7.75 14.29 -1.75
N HIS A 55 -6.95 15.37 -1.82
CA HIS A 55 -7.47 16.73 -1.73
C HIS A 55 -8.25 17.16 -2.98
N SER A 56 -7.87 16.68 -4.17
CA SER A 56 -8.63 16.93 -5.40
C SER A 56 -10.00 16.23 -5.38
N TYR A 57 -10.04 15.00 -4.84
CA TYR A 57 -11.28 14.29 -4.56
C TYR A 57 -12.12 15.05 -3.52
N LEU A 58 -11.51 15.48 -2.41
CA LEU A 58 -12.18 16.27 -1.36
C LEU A 58 -12.76 17.58 -1.91
N GLU A 59 -12.04 18.30 -2.77
CA GLU A 59 -12.53 19.54 -3.39
C GLU A 59 -13.76 19.28 -4.28
N THR A 60 -13.76 18.17 -5.02
CA THR A 60 -14.83 17.81 -5.95
C THR A 60 -16.08 17.27 -5.24
N TYR A 61 -15.90 16.43 -4.22
CA TYR A 61 -16.98 15.69 -3.57
C TYR A 61 -17.29 16.15 -2.14
N LEU A 62 -16.53 17.09 -1.60
CA LEU A 62 -16.64 17.64 -0.23
C LEU A 62 -16.47 16.61 0.90
N VAL A 63 -15.98 15.42 0.56
CA VAL A 63 -15.69 14.32 1.48
C VAL A 63 -14.42 13.59 1.02
N PHE A 64 -13.72 12.93 1.93
CA PHE A 64 -12.67 11.97 1.57
C PHE A 64 -13.30 10.66 1.06
N PRO A 65 -12.60 9.90 0.19
CA PRO A 65 -13.11 8.60 -0.27
C PRO A 65 -13.22 7.61 0.90
N TYR A 66 -13.99 6.54 0.72
CA TYR A 66 -13.92 5.37 1.60
C TYR A 66 -12.62 4.59 1.37
N ALA A 67 -12.17 3.77 2.33
CA ALA A 67 -11.07 2.83 2.09
C ALA A 67 -11.53 1.64 1.24
N THR A 68 -12.69 1.07 1.61
CA THR A 68 -13.36 0.00 0.86
C THR A 68 -14.86 0.21 0.81
N SER A 69 -15.51 -0.40 -0.16
CA SER A 69 -16.97 -0.50 -0.24
C SER A 69 -17.33 -1.98 -0.16
N ASN A 70 -18.20 -2.29 0.80
CA ASN A 70 -18.83 -3.58 1.06
C ASN A 70 -18.07 -4.81 0.53
N THR A 71 -17.20 -5.38 1.36
CA THR A 71 -16.25 -6.45 0.98
C THR A 71 -16.81 -7.87 1.13
N GLY A 72 -18.14 -8.02 1.22
CA GLY A 72 -18.79 -9.33 1.37
C GLY A 72 -18.52 -10.01 2.71
N ARG A 73 -18.04 -9.23 3.69
CA ARG A 73 -17.74 -9.66 5.06
C ARG A 73 -18.00 -8.51 6.04
N GLY A 74 -18.18 -8.84 7.32
CA GLY A 74 -18.48 -7.85 8.37
C GLY A 74 -19.93 -7.36 8.35
N ALA A 75 -20.23 -6.30 9.11
CA ALA A 75 -21.57 -5.71 9.22
C ALA A 75 -21.87 -4.75 8.04
N SER A 76 -21.56 -5.16 6.81
CA SER A 76 -21.85 -4.40 5.60
C SER A 76 -23.16 -4.89 4.93
N PRO A 77 -23.85 -4.05 4.14
CA PRO A 77 -25.17 -4.36 3.56
C PRO A 77 -25.17 -5.63 2.67
N ALA A 78 -26.35 -6.12 2.30
CA ALA A 78 -26.48 -7.35 1.52
C ALA A 78 -25.87 -7.26 0.09
N LEU A 79 -25.60 -6.06 -0.44
CA LEU A 79 -25.08 -5.81 -1.80
C LEU A 79 -23.56 -5.59 -1.82
N VAL A 80 -22.80 -6.60 -2.22
CA VAL A 80 -21.34 -6.66 -2.20
C VAL A 80 -20.74 -6.03 -3.46
N THR A 81 -19.90 -5.02 -3.28
CA THR A 81 -19.20 -4.31 -4.38
C THR A 81 -17.72 -4.65 -4.44
N ASN A 82 -17.09 -5.01 -3.33
CA ASN A 82 -15.66 -5.32 -3.23
C ASN A 82 -14.74 -4.20 -3.76
N ALA A 83 -15.19 -2.94 -3.77
CA ALA A 83 -14.40 -1.84 -4.32
C ALA A 83 -13.42 -1.28 -3.27
N THR A 84 -12.31 -0.70 -3.74
CA THR A 84 -11.38 0.09 -2.91
C THR A 84 -11.45 1.56 -3.30
N GLY A 85 -11.21 2.44 -2.33
CA GLY A 85 -11.12 3.89 -2.55
C GLY A 85 -10.02 4.30 -3.52
N LEU A 86 -9.04 3.44 -3.79
CA LEU A 86 -7.99 3.71 -4.77
C LEU A 86 -8.58 3.87 -6.18
N VAL A 87 -9.71 3.21 -6.49
CA VAL A 87 -10.40 3.43 -7.78
C VAL A 87 -10.88 4.88 -7.90
N SER A 88 -11.34 5.48 -6.80
CA SER A 88 -11.83 6.86 -6.75
C SER A 88 -10.73 7.90 -6.98
N LEU A 89 -9.47 7.53 -6.78
CA LEU A 89 -8.32 8.42 -6.97
C LEU A 89 -7.79 8.43 -8.41
N LEU A 90 -8.17 7.46 -9.25
CA LEU A 90 -7.68 7.31 -10.62
C LEU A 90 -7.74 8.59 -11.47
N PRO A 91 -8.84 9.38 -11.47
CA PRO A 91 -8.90 10.60 -12.27
C PRO A 91 -7.84 11.64 -11.89
N TYR A 92 -7.37 11.60 -10.64
CA TYR A 92 -6.46 12.58 -10.06
C TYR A 92 -4.99 12.12 -10.06
N ILE A 93 -4.71 10.95 -10.66
CA ILE A 93 -3.36 10.40 -10.86
C ILE A 93 -3.11 10.02 -12.34
N ASP A 94 -3.70 10.80 -13.25
CA ASP A 94 -3.60 10.59 -14.71
C ASP A 94 -4.11 9.22 -15.20
N GLN A 95 -5.07 8.62 -14.49
CA GLN A 95 -5.73 7.36 -14.87
C GLN A 95 -7.22 7.55 -15.22
N GLY A 96 -7.62 8.75 -15.68
CA GLY A 96 -8.99 9.05 -16.11
C GLY A 96 -9.61 8.07 -17.11
N PRO A 97 -8.90 7.64 -18.19
CA PRO A 97 -9.42 6.65 -19.13
C PRO A 97 -9.72 5.28 -18.49
N LEU A 98 -9.00 4.91 -17.43
CA LEU A 98 -9.25 3.67 -16.68
C LEU A 98 -10.46 3.82 -15.78
N PHE A 99 -10.60 4.97 -15.11
CA PHE A 99 -11.77 5.29 -14.28
C PHE A 99 -13.08 5.28 -15.08
N ASN A 100 -13.08 5.82 -16.31
CA ASN A 100 -14.27 5.85 -17.17
C ASN A 100 -14.77 4.46 -17.58
N LYS A 101 -13.94 3.41 -17.43
CA LYS A 101 -14.35 2.02 -17.67
C LYS A 101 -14.97 1.37 -16.43
N TYR A 102 -14.77 1.95 -15.25
CA TYR A 102 -15.30 1.42 -14.00
C TYR A 102 -16.81 1.62 -13.93
N ASN A 103 -17.55 0.54 -13.69
CA ASN A 103 -19.00 0.54 -13.55
C ASN A 103 -19.38 0.36 -12.06
N PRO A 104 -19.91 1.38 -11.37
CA PRO A 104 -20.29 1.26 -9.97
C PRO A 104 -21.46 0.28 -9.73
N ASN A 105 -22.15 -0.15 -10.79
CA ASN A 105 -23.22 -1.15 -10.73
C ASN A 105 -22.74 -2.59 -10.97
N GLU A 106 -21.43 -2.83 -10.89
CA GLU A 106 -20.83 -4.17 -10.94
C GLU A 106 -19.81 -4.34 -9.82
N ALA A 107 -19.72 -5.53 -9.23
CA ALA A 107 -18.70 -5.83 -8.24
C ALA A 107 -17.28 -5.75 -8.85
N ALA A 108 -16.34 -5.17 -8.11
CA ALA A 108 -14.94 -5.08 -8.49
C ALA A 108 -14.19 -6.42 -8.33
N GLY A 109 -14.73 -7.34 -7.53
CA GLY A 109 -14.21 -8.69 -7.37
C GLY A 109 -15.29 -9.69 -6.96
N ASN A 110 -14.97 -10.98 -7.00
CA ASN A 110 -15.90 -12.08 -6.73
C ASN A 110 -15.81 -12.67 -5.30
N PHE A 111 -15.06 -12.03 -4.41
CA PHE A 111 -14.97 -12.46 -3.02
C PHE A 111 -16.32 -12.27 -2.30
N ASN A 112 -16.87 -13.35 -1.73
CA ASN A 112 -18.17 -13.30 -1.05
C ASN A 112 -18.37 -14.48 -0.06
N PRO A 113 -17.59 -14.53 1.03
CA PRO A 113 -17.62 -15.65 1.97
C PRO A 113 -18.90 -15.70 2.80
N ALA A 114 -19.59 -14.57 2.98
CA ALA A 114 -20.82 -14.48 3.77
C ALA A 114 -22.10 -14.76 2.97
N GLY A 115 -21.99 -15.04 1.66
CA GLY A 115 -23.14 -15.36 0.81
C GLY A 115 -24.07 -14.18 0.53
N GLY A 116 -23.55 -12.95 0.51
CA GLY A 116 -24.30 -11.76 0.08
C GLY A 116 -24.60 -11.77 -1.43
N TYR A 117 -25.24 -10.71 -1.92
CA TYR A 117 -25.48 -10.53 -3.35
C TYR A 117 -24.38 -9.68 -3.97
N LEU A 118 -23.58 -10.25 -4.86
CA LEU A 118 -22.62 -9.47 -5.64
C LEU A 118 -23.38 -8.53 -6.58
N VAL A 119 -23.06 -7.24 -6.50
CA VAL A 119 -23.65 -6.21 -7.37
C VAL A 119 -23.35 -6.55 -8.84
N GLY A 120 -24.35 -6.45 -9.71
CA GLY A 120 -24.23 -6.82 -11.12
C GLY A 120 -24.02 -8.32 -11.37
N GLY A 121 -24.16 -9.18 -10.34
CA GLY A 121 -23.93 -10.63 -10.46
C GLY A 121 -22.47 -11.05 -10.25
N GLY A 122 -21.58 -10.11 -9.93
CA GLY A 122 -20.14 -10.37 -9.75
C GLY A 122 -19.26 -9.63 -10.76
N ALA A 123 -17.96 -9.69 -10.53
CA ALA A 123 -16.96 -9.22 -11.47
C ALA A 123 -16.91 -10.13 -12.71
N THR A 124 -16.90 -9.51 -13.88
CA THR A 124 -16.88 -10.21 -15.17
C THR A 124 -15.67 -9.82 -16.03
N ALA A 125 -15.38 -10.62 -17.07
CA ALA A 125 -14.27 -10.37 -17.99
C ALA A 125 -14.45 -9.11 -18.87
N THR A 126 -15.67 -8.59 -18.93
CA THR A 126 -16.04 -7.37 -19.67
C THR A 126 -16.31 -6.18 -18.75
N GLY A 127 -16.21 -6.38 -17.44
CA GLY A 127 -16.58 -5.40 -16.43
C GLY A 127 -15.43 -5.02 -15.51
N ASN A 128 -15.71 -4.78 -14.24
CA ASN A 128 -14.69 -4.23 -13.33
C ASN A 128 -13.52 -5.19 -13.06
N GLY A 129 -13.76 -6.50 -13.09
CA GLY A 129 -12.74 -7.51 -12.76
C GLY A 129 -11.51 -7.47 -13.69
N VAL A 130 -11.68 -7.13 -14.97
CA VAL A 130 -10.57 -7.05 -15.93
C VAL A 130 -9.69 -5.81 -15.72
N LEU A 131 -10.22 -4.76 -15.08
CA LEU A 131 -9.46 -3.54 -14.83
C LEU A 131 -8.25 -3.81 -13.93
N ALA A 132 -8.38 -4.76 -13.00
CA ALA A 132 -7.33 -5.21 -12.07
C ALA A 132 -6.02 -5.62 -12.74
N ALA A 133 -6.05 -6.01 -14.02
CA ALA A 133 -4.87 -6.38 -14.81
C ALA A 133 -4.02 -5.18 -15.24
N THR A 134 -4.46 -3.95 -14.96
CA THR A 134 -3.72 -2.74 -15.32
C THR A 134 -2.65 -2.44 -14.25
N ARG A 135 -1.41 -2.32 -14.69
CA ARG A 135 -0.30 -1.89 -13.83
C ARG A 135 -0.32 -0.36 -13.68
N ILE A 136 -0.48 0.12 -12.44
CA ILE A 136 -0.44 1.56 -12.13
C ILE A 136 0.84 1.86 -11.37
N ALA A 137 1.80 2.52 -12.02
CA ALA A 137 3.11 2.80 -11.43
C ALA A 137 3.02 3.69 -10.18
N ALA A 138 2.05 4.61 -10.13
CA ALA A 138 1.82 5.48 -8.97
C ALA A 138 1.37 4.70 -7.71
N TYR A 139 0.88 3.46 -7.86
CA TYR A 139 0.51 2.59 -6.74
C TYR A 139 1.62 1.62 -6.32
N LEU A 140 2.80 1.69 -6.92
CA LEU A 140 3.91 0.78 -6.64
C LEU A 140 5.13 1.55 -6.16
N CYS A 141 5.73 1.11 -5.06
CA CYS A 141 7.02 1.65 -4.63
C CYS A 141 8.14 0.98 -5.45
N PRO A 142 8.97 1.73 -6.20
CA PRO A 142 10.08 1.13 -6.96
C PRO A 142 11.14 0.42 -6.13
N SER A 143 11.22 0.67 -4.82
CA SER A 143 12.11 -0.06 -3.91
C SER A 143 11.55 -1.42 -3.47
N ASP A 144 10.28 -1.71 -3.74
CA ASP A 144 9.66 -3.00 -3.40
C ASP A 144 9.72 -3.94 -4.60
N ASP A 145 10.49 -5.01 -4.47
CA ASP A 145 10.70 -6.04 -5.49
C ASP A 145 9.80 -7.27 -5.29
N GLY A 146 8.82 -7.19 -4.39
CA GLY A 146 7.85 -8.24 -4.18
C GLY A 146 6.95 -8.51 -5.39
N PRO A 147 6.18 -9.62 -5.38
CA PRO A 147 5.33 -9.98 -6.50
C PRO A 147 4.26 -8.90 -6.75
N GLN A 148 4.24 -8.30 -7.94
CA GLN A 148 3.38 -7.14 -8.23
C GLN A 148 1.90 -7.47 -8.48
N PHE A 149 1.53 -8.74 -8.62
CA PHE A 149 0.15 -9.15 -8.90
C PHE A 149 -0.19 -10.53 -8.32
N HIS A 150 -1.49 -10.76 -8.14
CA HIS A 150 -2.07 -12.09 -7.95
C HIS A 150 -2.41 -12.69 -9.32
N PRO A 151 -2.08 -13.95 -9.62
CA PRO A 151 -2.24 -14.50 -10.97
C PRO A 151 -3.70 -14.73 -11.38
N SER A 152 -4.58 -15.03 -10.43
CA SER A 152 -6.01 -15.29 -10.65
C SER A 152 -6.76 -15.13 -9.32
N PHE A 153 -8.08 -14.98 -9.38
CA PHE A 153 -8.93 -15.23 -8.22
C PHE A 153 -8.82 -16.69 -7.75
N ASP A 154 -8.58 -16.91 -6.47
CA ASP A 154 -8.45 -18.24 -5.83
C ASP A 154 -9.58 -18.56 -4.83
N GLY A 155 -10.61 -17.71 -4.77
CA GLY A 155 -11.69 -17.79 -3.79
C GLY A 155 -11.53 -16.82 -2.61
N SER A 156 -10.30 -16.37 -2.32
CA SER A 156 -10.00 -15.41 -1.25
C SER A 156 -9.23 -14.18 -1.75
N TYR A 157 -8.35 -14.36 -2.73
CA TYR A 157 -7.46 -13.35 -3.28
C TYR A 157 -7.55 -13.30 -4.80
N GLY A 158 -7.36 -12.12 -5.40
CA GLY A 158 -7.58 -11.84 -6.82
C GLY A 158 -9.02 -11.37 -7.14
N CYS A 159 -9.20 -10.49 -8.10
CA CYS A 159 -10.50 -9.88 -8.38
C CYS A 159 -11.39 -10.81 -9.22
N LEU A 160 -10.80 -11.48 -10.21
CA LEU A 160 -11.50 -12.30 -11.19
C LEU A 160 -10.68 -13.53 -11.58
N ALA A 161 -11.36 -14.66 -11.84
CA ALA A 161 -10.71 -15.89 -12.27
C ALA A 161 -10.03 -15.70 -13.63
N ASN A 162 -8.82 -16.25 -13.79
CA ASN A 162 -7.99 -16.15 -15.00
C ASN A 162 -7.58 -14.72 -15.39
N VAL A 163 -7.65 -13.77 -14.45
CA VAL A 163 -7.22 -12.38 -14.65
C VAL A 163 -6.22 -11.98 -13.57
N PRO A 164 -5.02 -11.50 -13.93
CA PRO A 164 -4.07 -11.03 -12.94
C PRO A 164 -4.59 -9.77 -12.25
N SER A 165 -4.42 -9.67 -10.94
CA SER A 165 -4.83 -8.51 -10.14
C SER A 165 -3.60 -7.81 -9.57
N TYR A 166 -3.27 -6.62 -10.07
CA TYR A 166 -2.13 -5.85 -9.60
C TYR A 166 -2.33 -5.38 -8.17
N ARG A 167 -1.28 -5.55 -7.36
CA ARG A 167 -1.19 -5.14 -5.96
C ARG A 167 -0.88 -3.66 -5.85
N THR A 168 -0.90 -3.14 -4.63
CA THR A 168 -0.48 -1.77 -4.30
C THR A 168 0.53 -1.80 -3.15
N SER A 169 1.53 -0.91 -3.20
CA SER A 169 2.46 -0.63 -2.10
C SER A 169 1.95 0.49 -1.19
N TYR A 170 0.81 1.11 -1.51
CA TYR A 170 0.24 2.21 -0.74
C TYR A 170 -1.24 1.96 -0.46
N HIS A 171 -1.69 2.20 0.77
CA HIS A 171 -3.09 2.02 1.10
C HIS A 171 -3.56 2.97 2.21
N PHE A 172 -4.88 3.07 2.38
CA PHE A 172 -5.51 3.96 3.36
C PHE A 172 -5.26 3.49 4.80
N SER A 173 -5.16 4.45 5.72
CA SER A 173 -5.15 4.20 7.16
C SER A 173 -6.56 3.87 7.64
N VAL A 174 -6.75 2.68 8.21
CA VAL A 174 -8.05 2.15 8.65
C VAL A 174 -7.99 1.60 10.07
N ASP A 175 -9.16 1.37 10.66
CA ASP A 175 -9.25 0.65 11.92
C ASP A 175 -8.81 -0.81 11.77
N TYR A 176 -8.47 -1.43 12.91
CA TYR A 176 -7.96 -2.78 12.95
C TYR A 176 -8.87 -3.82 12.27
N ASN A 177 -10.20 -3.75 12.46
CA ASN A 177 -11.11 -4.74 11.89
C ASN A 177 -11.23 -4.61 10.36
N THR A 178 -11.21 -3.38 9.84
CA THR A 178 -11.17 -3.16 8.39
C THR A 178 -9.90 -3.72 7.77
N ALA A 179 -8.74 -3.60 8.45
CA ALA A 179 -7.48 -4.20 7.97
C ALA A 179 -7.56 -5.75 7.92
N LEU A 180 -8.21 -6.37 8.91
CA LEU A 180 -8.47 -7.82 8.96
C LEU A 180 -9.58 -8.32 8.01
N GLY A 181 -10.17 -7.43 7.20
CA GLY A 181 -11.27 -7.80 6.30
C GLY A 181 -12.59 -8.08 7.01
N TYR A 182 -12.78 -7.60 8.24
CA TYR A 182 -14.07 -7.55 8.94
C TYR A 182 -14.56 -6.10 9.09
N PRO A 183 -14.75 -5.37 7.98
CA PRO A 183 -15.07 -3.97 8.08
C PRO A 183 -16.44 -3.73 8.74
N TYR A 184 -16.45 -2.81 9.70
CA TYR A 184 -17.66 -2.13 10.13
C TYR A 184 -17.84 -0.87 9.28
N VAL A 185 -19.09 -0.41 9.13
CA VAL A 185 -19.36 0.89 8.50
C VAL A 185 -18.65 1.97 9.31
N TRP A 186 -17.79 2.76 8.66
CA TRP A 186 -16.86 3.66 9.36
C TRP A 186 -17.56 4.66 10.29
N SER A 187 -18.74 5.16 9.92
CA SER A 187 -19.52 6.09 10.76
C SER A 187 -19.99 5.47 12.09
N GLY A 188 -20.05 4.14 12.19
CA GLY A 188 -20.40 3.40 13.40
C GLY A 188 -19.22 3.00 14.29
N LEU A 189 -17.98 3.28 13.89
CA LEU A 189 -16.78 2.97 14.69
C LEU A 189 -16.68 3.89 15.92
N ASP A 190 -16.12 3.38 17.02
CA ASP A 190 -15.82 4.21 18.19
C ASP A 190 -14.76 5.28 17.84
N ARG A 191 -14.92 6.51 18.31
CA ARG A 191 -13.97 7.61 18.01
C ARG A 191 -12.55 7.32 18.50
N LEU A 192 -12.38 6.51 19.53
CA LEU A 192 -11.08 6.15 20.10
C LEU A 192 -10.29 5.14 19.25
N THR A 193 -10.94 4.46 18.32
CA THR A 193 -10.31 3.44 17.46
C THR A 193 -10.53 3.69 15.96
N ARG A 194 -11.26 4.76 15.64
CA ARG A 194 -11.55 5.18 14.28
C ARG A 194 -10.32 5.81 13.65
N ALA A 195 -9.92 5.29 12.49
CA ALA A 195 -8.92 5.89 11.63
C ALA A 195 -9.56 6.88 10.63
N MET A 196 -8.72 7.55 9.83
CA MET A 196 -9.20 8.54 8.86
C MET A 196 -10.11 7.95 7.78
N PHE A 197 -9.88 6.69 7.41
CA PHE A 197 -10.67 5.99 6.41
C PHE A 197 -11.26 4.70 6.99
N GLY A 198 -12.26 4.16 6.30
CA GLY A 198 -12.82 2.86 6.62
C GLY A 198 -13.85 2.44 5.58
N ALA A 199 -14.66 1.44 5.90
CA ALA A 199 -15.55 0.86 4.93
C ALA A 199 -16.87 1.60 4.79
N SER A 200 -17.36 1.66 3.54
CA SER A 200 -18.72 2.04 3.15
C SER A 200 -19.21 3.36 3.76
N SER A 201 -18.31 4.28 4.04
CA SER A 201 -18.60 5.63 4.55
C SER A 201 -17.51 6.61 4.13
N ALA A 202 -17.81 7.89 4.22
CA ALA A 202 -16.88 8.95 3.88
C ALA A 202 -16.59 9.80 5.13
N SER A 203 -15.31 10.12 5.33
CA SER A 203 -14.88 11.05 6.36
C SER A 203 -14.76 12.47 5.80
N THR A 204 -14.91 13.46 6.67
CA THR A 204 -14.69 14.87 6.33
C THR A 204 -13.58 15.46 7.19
N PRO A 205 -12.99 16.61 6.83
CA PRO A 205 -12.04 17.30 7.69
C PRO A 205 -12.56 17.55 9.12
N ARG A 206 -13.88 17.71 9.29
CA ARG A 206 -14.52 17.89 10.62
C ARG A 206 -14.45 16.63 11.48
N ASP A 207 -14.35 15.45 10.87
CA ASP A 207 -14.28 14.18 11.57
C ASP A 207 -12.86 13.85 12.08
N VAL A 208 -11.89 14.75 11.84
CA VAL A 208 -10.50 14.64 12.29
C VAL A 208 -10.16 15.74 13.30
N PRO A 209 -10.76 15.73 14.52
CA PRO A 209 -10.50 16.73 15.55
C PRO A 209 -9.05 16.77 16.04
N ASP A 210 -8.28 15.68 15.90
CA ASP A 210 -6.86 15.64 16.25
C ASP A 210 -5.98 16.42 15.24
N GLY A 211 -6.57 16.82 14.10
CA GLY A 211 -5.98 17.66 13.07
C GLY A 211 -5.45 16.85 11.89
N LEU A 212 -5.74 17.33 10.67
CA LEU A 212 -5.29 16.68 9.43
C LEU A 212 -3.76 16.52 9.33
N SER A 213 -2.99 17.44 9.90
CA SER A 213 -1.52 17.38 9.95
C SER A 213 -0.96 16.42 10.99
N ASN A 214 -1.80 15.76 11.79
CA ASN A 214 -1.41 14.84 12.86
C ASN A 214 -2.04 13.45 12.69
N THR A 215 -2.82 13.23 11.64
CA THR A 215 -3.44 11.93 11.37
C THR A 215 -2.92 11.36 10.07
N ILE A 216 -2.52 10.09 10.09
CA ILE A 216 -2.08 9.36 8.91
C ILE A 216 -3.30 9.07 8.03
N ALA A 217 -3.23 9.52 6.79
CA ALA A 217 -4.23 9.27 5.76
C ALA A 217 -3.94 7.99 4.98
N MET A 218 -2.70 7.84 4.51
CA MET A 218 -2.23 6.69 3.74
C MET A 218 -0.81 6.33 4.15
N SER A 219 -0.42 5.09 3.92
CA SER A 219 0.92 4.63 4.22
C SER A 219 1.44 3.63 3.21
N GLU A 220 2.75 3.46 3.20
CA GLU A 220 3.39 2.31 2.59
C GLU A 220 2.99 0.98 3.26
N THR A 221 3.02 -0.07 2.45
CA THR A 221 2.99 -1.49 2.82
C THR A 221 3.87 -2.27 1.85
N THR A 222 4.18 -3.53 2.16
CA THR A 222 4.98 -4.38 1.27
C THR A 222 4.12 -5.20 0.31
N LEU A 223 4.64 -5.47 -0.88
CA LEU A 223 4.03 -6.34 -1.89
C LEU A 223 4.12 -7.81 -1.51
N ASP A 224 5.08 -8.20 -0.67
CA ASP A 224 5.20 -9.56 -0.12
C ASP A 224 4.76 -9.58 1.36
N VAL A 225 3.94 -10.57 1.71
CA VAL A 225 3.41 -10.79 3.06
C VAL A 225 3.40 -12.30 3.32
N HIS A 226 3.70 -12.72 4.56
CA HIS A 226 3.65 -14.13 4.93
C HIS A 226 2.21 -14.63 5.15
N ASP A 227 1.49 -14.09 6.13
CA ASP A 227 0.09 -14.43 6.37
C ASP A 227 -0.79 -13.67 5.39
N GLY A 228 -1.51 -14.40 4.54
CA GLY A 228 -2.34 -13.90 3.45
C GLY A 228 -1.61 -13.16 2.33
N LYS A 229 -2.17 -12.02 1.88
CA LYS A 229 -1.71 -11.29 0.69
C LYS A 229 -1.98 -9.78 0.77
N THR A 230 -1.09 -8.99 0.17
CA THR A 230 -1.30 -7.55 -0.07
C THR A 230 -2.50 -7.31 -1.00
N PRO A 231 -3.34 -6.28 -0.73
CA PRO A 231 -4.51 -5.97 -1.54
C PRO A 231 -4.19 -5.60 -2.99
N SER A 232 -5.19 -5.79 -3.85
CA SER A 232 -5.20 -5.22 -5.20
C SER A 232 -5.65 -3.77 -5.16
N TRP A 233 -5.14 -2.96 -6.10
CA TRP A 233 -5.58 -1.56 -6.19
C TRP A 233 -7.04 -1.41 -6.65
N SER A 234 -7.64 -2.42 -7.28
CA SER A 234 -8.97 -2.31 -7.89
C SER A 234 -10.09 -2.95 -7.07
N CYS A 235 -9.77 -3.94 -6.22
CA CYS A 235 -10.78 -4.59 -5.41
C CYS A 235 -10.25 -5.02 -4.02
N ALA A 236 -11.15 -4.96 -3.03
CA ALA A 236 -10.97 -5.48 -1.68
C ALA A 236 -11.54 -6.90 -1.60
N GLN A 237 -10.88 -7.79 -0.86
CA GLN A 237 -11.23 -9.23 -0.82
C GLN A 237 -11.19 -9.75 0.63
N HIS A 238 -10.64 -10.94 0.88
CA HIS A 238 -10.56 -11.54 2.21
C HIS A 238 -9.96 -10.62 3.27
N VAL A 239 -8.89 -9.91 2.90
CA VAL A 239 -8.18 -8.92 3.72
C VAL A 239 -7.74 -7.76 2.83
N GLY A 240 -6.96 -6.84 3.39
CA GLY A 240 -6.41 -5.71 2.63
C GLY A 240 -7.38 -4.56 2.48
N GLY A 241 -8.26 -4.36 3.46
CA GLY A 241 -9.15 -3.20 3.51
C GLY A 241 -8.44 -1.88 3.81
N GLY A 242 -7.17 -1.92 4.22
CA GLY A 242 -6.41 -0.77 4.70
C GLY A 242 -5.15 -1.23 5.43
N ILE A 243 -4.39 -0.26 5.91
CA ILE A 243 -3.30 -0.46 6.87
C ILE A 243 -3.76 0.03 8.23
N SER A 244 -3.55 -0.76 9.28
CA SER A 244 -3.83 -0.35 10.65
C SER A 244 -2.55 -0.08 11.41
N PHE A 245 -2.48 1.10 12.03
CA PHE A 245 -1.43 1.49 12.96
C PHE A 245 -1.75 1.07 14.41
N SER A 246 -2.83 0.30 14.62
CA SER A 246 -3.14 -0.34 15.91
C SER A 246 -2.15 -1.48 16.21
N VAL A 247 -1.89 -1.76 17.50
CA VAL A 247 -0.98 -2.85 17.93
C VAL A 247 -1.65 -4.20 18.13
N ASN A 248 -2.97 -4.29 18.04
CA ASN A 248 -3.66 -5.44 18.64
C ASN A 248 -3.21 -6.80 18.06
N ASP A 249 -2.85 -6.90 16.76
CA ASP A 249 -2.08 -8.05 16.24
C ASP A 249 -1.04 -7.70 15.13
N ASN A 250 -1.15 -6.55 14.45
CA ASN A 250 -0.29 -6.18 13.31
C ASN A 250 1.20 -5.95 13.65
N GLY A 251 1.57 -5.90 14.94
CA GLY A 251 2.93 -5.65 15.41
C GLY A 251 3.44 -4.22 15.13
N PRO A 252 4.74 -3.94 15.35
CA PRO A 252 5.35 -2.66 15.03
C PRO A 252 5.39 -2.40 13.52
N ILE A 253 5.79 -1.20 13.13
CA ILE A 253 6.20 -0.93 11.74
C ILE A 253 7.28 -1.95 11.35
N ASN A 254 7.24 -2.42 10.10
CA ASN A 254 8.25 -3.36 9.60
C ASN A 254 8.31 -4.66 10.43
N ASN A 255 7.15 -5.15 10.89
CA ASN A 255 7.08 -6.45 11.55
C ASN A 255 7.36 -7.58 10.56
N TRP A 256 8.61 -8.03 10.52
CA TRP A 256 9.10 -9.11 9.64
C TRP A 256 8.84 -10.51 10.17
N TYR A 257 8.22 -10.62 11.35
CA TYR A 257 7.92 -11.90 11.98
C TYR A 257 6.47 -12.29 11.74
N CYS A 258 6.26 -13.55 11.40
CA CYS A 258 4.95 -14.21 11.41
C CYS A 258 5.03 -15.55 12.12
N CYS A 259 3.98 -16.05 12.77
CA CYS A 259 2.82 -15.30 13.28
C CYS A 259 2.59 -15.68 14.73
N VAL A 260 1.89 -14.83 15.48
CA VAL A 260 1.60 -15.04 16.90
C VAL A 260 0.82 -16.34 17.17
N TRP A 261 0.06 -16.82 16.19
CA TRP A 261 -0.74 -18.05 16.26
C TRP A 261 0.04 -19.33 15.89
N GLN A 262 1.27 -19.24 15.38
CA GLN A 262 2.11 -20.39 15.09
C GLN A 262 2.83 -20.91 16.36
N THR A 263 3.28 -22.17 16.35
CA THR A 263 4.06 -22.75 17.45
C THR A 263 5.37 -23.34 16.92
N PRO A 264 6.55 -22.76 17.23
CA PRO A 264 6.74 -21.55 18.02
C PRO A 264 6.28 -20.30 17.27
N ALA A 265 5.72 -19.34 18.01
CA ALA A 265 5.24 -18.08 17.45
C ALA A 265 6.39 -17.26 16.86
N ASN A 266 6.10 -16.48 15.82
CA ASN A 266 7.03 -15.48 15.28
C ASN A 266 8.39 -16.05 14.85
N THR A 267 8.40 -17.20 14.17
CA THR A 267 9.64 -17.86 13.73
C THR A 267 10.02 -17.53 12.28
N ASN A 268 9.10 -16.99 11.48
CA ASN A 268 9.29 -16.79 10.03
C ASN A 268 9.86 -15.40 9.66
N PHE A 269 10.98 -15.01 10.27
CA PHE A 269 11.64 -13.73 9.99
C PHE A 269 12.13 -13.60 8.54
N LYS A 270 11.67 -12.57 7.82
CA LYS A 270 12.19 -12.22 6.49
C LYS A 270 12.06 -10.71 6.23
N PRO A 271 13.15 -9.92 6.26
CA PRO A 271 13.10 -8.50 5.93
C PRO A 271 12.49 -8.24 4.56
N GLY A 272 11.65 -7.20 4.45
CA GLY A 272 10.92 -6.86 3.22
C GLY A 272 9.68 -7.71 2.94
N ARG A 273 9.41 -8.74 3.75
CA ARG A 273 8.14 -9.48 3.75
C ARG A 273 7.46 -9.28 5.09
N LEU A 274 6.39 -8.47 5.11
CA LEU A 274 5.60 -8.29 6.32
C LEU A 274 5.06 -9.63 6.84
N GLY A 275 4.96 -9.75 8.16
CA GLY A 275 4.42 -10.94 8.80
C GLY A 275 2.95 -11.16 8.45
N GLU A 276 2.17 -10.09 8.46
CA GLU A 276 0.72 -10.13 8.28
C GLU A 276 0.25 -9.00 7.35
N TRP A 277 -0.91 -9.21 6.72
CA TRP A 277 -1.59 -8.20 5.91
C TRP A 277 -1.96 -6.99 6.78
N GLY A 278 -2.15 -5.82 6.16
CA GLY A 278 -2.65 -4.65 6.87
C GLY A 278 -1.68 -4.06 7.91
N SER A 279 -0.49 -4.66 8.10
CA SER A 279 0.61 -4.05 8.86
C SER A 279 1.28 -2.92 8.07
N PRO A 280 1.70 -1.84 8.75
CA PRO A 280 2.48 -0.78 8.13
C PRO A 280 3.92 -1.25 7.90
N GLY A 281 4.48 -0.97 6.73
CA GLY A 281 5.87 -1.25 6.47
C GLY A 281 6.35 -0.84 5.09
N SER A 282 7.65 -0.85 4.89
CA SER A 282 8.28 -0.59 3.60
C SER A 282 9.60 -1.34 3.48
N THR A 283 10.15 -1.44 2.27
CA THR A 283 11.52 -1.96 2.07
C THR A 283 12.59 -0.90 2.33
N HIS A 284 12.22 0.32 2.71
CA HIS A 284 13.17 1.36 3.07
C HIS A 284 13.79 1.09 4.45
N VAL A 285 15.07 1.46 4.58
CA VAL A 285 15.80 1.30 5.83
C VAL A 285 15.21 2.22 6.91
N GLY A 286 14.85 1.62 8.05
CA GLY A 286 14.54 2.32 9.30
C GLY A 286 13.11 2.81 9.47
N GLY A 287 12.17 2.49 8.57
CA GLY A 287 10.79 2.99 8.67
C GLY A 287 9.98 2.91 7.39
N LEU A 288 9.00 3.80 7.26
CA LEU A 288 8.18 3.96 6.06
C LEU A 288 7.78 5.42 5.84
N ASN A 289 7.36 5.74 4.63
CA ASN A 289 6.74 7.01 4.29
C ASN A 289 5.22 6.93 4.46
N VAL A 290 4.64 8.00 5.01
CA VAL A 290 3.20 8.17 5.16
C VAL A 290 2.74 9.49 4.57
N VAL A 291 1.47 9.54 4.19
CA VAL A 291 0.74 10.77 3.87
C VAL A 291 -0.13 11.11 5.06
N LEU A 292 -0.05 12.35 5.54
CA LEU A 292 -0.96 12.86 6.56
C LEU A 292 -2.24 13.42 5.92
N GLY A 293 -3.29 13.62 6.72
CA GLY A 293 -4.58 14.13 6.25
C GLY A 293 -4.53 15.51 5.58
N ASP A 294 -3.45 16.27 5.75
CA ASP A 294 -3.19 17.55 5.09
C ASP A 294 -2.41 17.42 3.76
N GLY A 295 -2.13 16.18 3.34
CA GLY A 295 -1.38 15.87 2.12
C GLY A 295 0.13 16.06 2.23
N SER A 296 0.67 16.33 3.43
CA SER A 296 2.10 16.31 3.67
C SER A 296 2.62 14.87 3.75
N VAL A 297 3.87 14.64 3.31
CA VAL A 297 4.52 13.33 3.36
C VAL A 297 5.58 13.37 4.44
N ARG A 298 5.59 12.36 5.33
CA ARG A 298 6.60 12.21 6.39
C ARG A 298 7.17 10.81 6.40
N PHE A 299 8.44 10.70 6.77
CA PHE A 299 9.06 9.42 7.06
C PHE A 299 8.92 9.13 8.55
N ILE A 300 8.30 8.00 8.90
CA ILE A 300 8.12 7.54 10.27
C ILE A 300 9.09 6.41 10.56
N SER A 301 9.84 6.56 11.66
CA SER A 301 10.78 5.56 12.16
C SER A 301 10.06 4.26 12.55
N GLU A 302 10.65 3.12 12.24
CA GLU A 302 10.18 1.82 12.75
C GLU A 302 10.32 1.67 14.26
N ASN A 303 11.16 2.51 14.88
CA ASN A 303 11.35 2.59 16.33
C ASN A 303 10.40 3.59 17.00
N LEU A 304 9.41 4.13 16.28
CA LEU A 304 8.41 5.02 16.86
C LEU A 304 7.69 4.32 18.03
N ASP A 305 7.53 5.03 19.13
CA ASP A 305 6.78 4.55 20.29
C ASP A 305 5.36 4.10 19.89
N THR A 306 4.97 2.94 20.42
CA THR A 306 3.69 2.29 20.16
C THR A 306 2.50 3.23 20.37
N ILE A 307 2.49 4.00 21.47
CA ILE A 307 1.36 4.87 21.81
C ILE A 307 1.29 6.00 20.78
N THR A 308 2.42 6.62 20.48
CA THR A 308 2.50 7.69 19.48
C THR A 308 2.03 7.20 18.11
N ARG A 309 2.49 6.02 17.69
CA ARG A 309 2.06 5.37 16.45
C ARG A 309 0.55 5.15 16.38
N GLN A 310 -0.06 4.69 17.47
CA GLN A 310 -1.51 4.49 17.52
C GLN A 310 -2.28 5.80 17.42
N ARG A 311 -1.83 6.84 18.14
CA ARG A 311 -2.45 8.18 18.08
C ARG A 311 -2.43 8.75 16.67
N LEU A 312 -1.33 8.57 15.94
CA LEU A 312 -1.23 8.97 14.53
C LEU A 312 -2.21 8.23 13.62
N GLY A 313 -2.58 6.99 13.97
CA GLY A 313 -3.52 6.19 13.20
C GLY A 313 -4.99 6.55 13.42
N TYR A 314 -5.33 7.22 14.53
CA TYR A 314 -6.70 7.54 14.91
C TYR A 314 -7.05 9.01 14.68
N VAL A 315 -8.34 9.33 14.54
CA VAL A 315 -8.81 10.69 14.22
C VAL A 315 -9.36 11.49 15.40
N GLY A 316 -9.75 10.83 16.49
CA GLY A 316 -10.47 11.49 17.58
C GLY A 316 -10.25 10.89 18.95
N ASP A 317 -9.00 10.57 19.27
CA ASP A 317 -8.66 10.14 20.62
C ASP A 317 -8.42 11.32 21.59
N GLY A 318 -8.34 12.55 21.05
CA GLY A 318 -8.24 13.80 21.80
C GLY A 318 -6.90 13.97 22.51
N LYS A 319 -5.88 13.18 22.15
CA LYS A 319 -4.58 13.19 22.82
C LYS A 319 -3.57 13.93 21.97
N ALA A 320 -2.75 14.74 22.65
CA ALA A 320 -1.62 15.39 22.01
C ALA A 320 -0.65 14.33 21.44
N ILE A 321 -0.20 14.60 20.23
CA ILE A 321 0.87 13.87 19.55
C ILE A 321 2.14 14.74 19.69
N GLY A 322 3.23 14.15 20.19
CA GLY A 322 4.53 14.83 20.31
C GLY A 322 5.18 15.06 18.93
N GLU A 323 6.42 15.54 18.87
CA GLU A 323 7.18 15.49 17.62
C GLU A 323 7.58 14.04 17.29
N PHE A 324 7.43 13.65 16.02
CA PHE A 324 7.70 12.30 15.50
C PHE A 324 8.22 12.35 14.06
#